data_AF-A0A6L9ZI86-F1
#
_entry.id   AF-A0A6L9ZI86-F1
#
_cell.length_a   1.000
_cell.length_b   1.000
_cell.length_c   1.000
_cell.angle_alpha   90.00
_cell.angle_beta   90.00
_cell.angle_gamma   90.00
#
_symmetry.space_group_name_H-M   'P 1'
#
loop_
_entity.id
_entity.type
_entity.pdbx_description
1 polymer ?
#
loop_
_entity_poly.entity_id
_entity_poly.type
_entity_poly.pdbx_seq_one_letter_code
_entity_poly.pdbx_strand_id
1 'polypeptide(L)'
;MLYLQLDEGIQEIIKNYGPALTSIGVDFLNSEVEEAIYYCSQDLEDAFRTTISYWYWKKSNGEDFDAPNNFLIKALKENWHPYKWDDKWMENQMFKSEGMKWWDEAAVHWGKDKRNYLVVDIQETIIGTRATIIFRSGRSIDLRKISRMTWEELLEYAEGGYRKLC
;
A
#
# COMPACT_ATOMS: atom_id res chain seq x y z
N MET A 1 7.21 -11.15 -10.77
CA MET A 1 7.37 -10.04 -9.82
C MET A 1 8.29 -10.56 -8.74
N LEU A 2 9.50 -10.01 -8.64
CA LEU A 2 10.62 -10.61 -7.91
C LEU A 2 10.32 -10.81 -6.42
N TYR A 3 9.46 -9.95 -5.86
CA TYR A 3 9.04 -9.99 -4.45
C TYR A 3 8.31 -11.27 -4.01
N LEU A 4 7.63 -11.99 -4.93
CA LEU A 4 6.95 -13.25 -4.60
C LEU A 4 7.93 -14.43 -4.43
N GLN A 5 9.20 -14.23 -4.79
CA GLN A 5 10.26 -15.23 -4.66
C GLN A 5 11.09 -15.03 -3.38
N LEU A 6 10.84 -13.94 -2.64
CA LEU A 6 11.49 -13.65 -1.36
C LEU A 6 10.92 -14.54 -0.25
N ASP A 7 11.63 -14.68 0.86
CA ASP A 7 11.10 -15.42 2.01
C ASP A 7 9.88 -14.70 2.62
N GLU A 8 9.04 -15.47 3.32
CA GLU A 8 7.79 -14.96 3.90
C GLU A 8 8.01 -13.79 4.88
N GLY A 9 9.12 -13.79 5.63
CA GLY A 9 9.46 -12.71 6.56
C GLY A 9 9.79 -11.40 5.82
N ILE A 10 10.60 -11.45 4.76
CA ILE A 10 10.82 -10.29 3.89
C ILE A 10 9.52 -9.82 3.25
N GLN A 11 8.67 -10.76 2.80
CA GLN A 11 7.39 -10.42 2.21
C GLN A 11 6.48 -9.65 3.19
N GLU A 12 6.45 -10.08 4.46
CA GLU A 12 5.70 -9.42 5.52
C GLU A 12 6.23 -8.01 5.81
N ILE A 13 7.55 -7.83 5.86
CA ILE A 13 8.18 -6.51 6.01
C ILE A 13 7.76 -5.58 4.84
N ILE A 14 7.86 -6.05 3.59
CA ILE A 14 7.44 -5.26 2.43
C ILE A 14 5.96 -4.91 2.51
N LYS A 15 5.11 -5.84 2.95
CA LYS A 15 3.68 -5.59 3.12
C LYS A 15 3.39 -4.51 4.16
N ASN A 16 4.13 -4.51 5.26
CA ASN A 16 3.90 -3.58 6.37
C ASN A 16 4.38 -2.15 6.05
N TYR A 17 5.46 -1.99 5.29
CA TYR A 17 6.06 -0.67 5.00
C TYR A 17 5.87 -0.17 3.56
N GLY A 18 5.55 -1.06 2.62
CA GLY A 18 5.42 -0.77 1.19
C GLY A 18 4.47 0.38 0.86
N PRO A 19 3.26 0.43 1.45
CA PRO A 19 2.34 1.55 1.26
C PRO A 19 2.91 2.90 1.72
N ALA A 20 3.57 2.94 2.88
CA ALA A 20 4.22 4.15 3.41
C ALA A 20 5.36 4.59 2.50
N LEU A 21 6.26 3.68 2.15
CA LEU A 21 7.41 3.94 1.28
C LEU A 21 6.97 4.40 -0.11
N THR A 22 5.92 3.79 -0.67
CA THR A 22 5.34 4.23 -1.95
C THR A 22 4.79 5.65 -1.84
N SER A 23 4.12 5.97 -0.73
CA SER A 23 3.51 7.29 -0.51
C SER A 23 4.53 8.41 -0.31
N ILE A 24 5.74 8.09 0.18
CA ILE A 24 6.85 9.04 0.24
C ILE A 24 7.65 9.12 -1.07
N GLY A 25 7.28 8.35 -2.10
CA GLY A 25 7.86 8.41 -3.44
C GLY A 25 8.87 7.31 -3.80
N VAL A 26 8.96 6.24 -3.00
CA VAL A 26 9.74 5.05 -3.39
C VAL A 26 8.99 4.27 -4.46
N ASP A 27 9.67 4.00 -5.58
CA ASP A 27 9.15 3.17 -6.66
C ASP A 27 9.69 1.74 -6.56
N PHE A 28 8.87 0.83 -6.03
CA PHE A 28 9.19 -0.60 -5.93
C PHE A 28 9.21 -1.32 -7.28
N LEU A 29 8.80 -0.68 -8.39
CA LEU A 29 8.96 -1.23 -9.75
C LEU A 29 10.27 -0.78 -10.40
N ASN A 30 11.03 0.10 -9.74
CA ASN A 30 12.35 0.49 -10.19
C ASN A 30 13.33 -0.68 -10.01
N SER A 31 14.04 -1.04 -11.07
CA SER A 31 14.94 -2.20 -11.07
C SER A 31 16.08 -2.10 -10.07
N GLU A 32 16.58 -0.89 -9.78
CA GLU A 32 17.65 -0.71 -8.78
C GLU A 32 17.13 -0.88 -7.35
N VAL A 33 15.87 -0.49 -7.10
CA VAL A 33 15.19 -0.72 -5.81
C VAL A 33 14.90 -2.21 -5.65
N GLU A 34 14.36 -2.87 -6.68
CA GLU A 34 14.12 -4.33 -6.67
C GLU A 34 15.42 -5.10 -6.39
N GLU A 35 16.50 -4.74 -7.08
CA GLU A 35 17.82 -5.36 -6.91
C GLU A 35 18.38 -5.12 -5.50
N ALA A 36 18.31 -3.88 -4.99
CA ALA A 36 18.80 -3.56 -3.65
C ALA A 36 18.06 -4.31 -2.55
N ILE A 37 16.75 -4.48 -2.67
CA ILE A 37 15.94 -5.26 -1.73
C ILE A 37 16.30 -6.75 -1.83
N TYR A 38 16.44 -7.28 -3.05
CA TYR A 38 16.76 -8.70 -3.26
C TYR A 38 18.12 -9.10 -2.66
N TYR A 39 19.12 -8.22 -2.74
CA TYR A 39 20.45 -8.47 -2.16
C TYR A 39 20.62 -7.98 -0.73
N CYS A 40 19.58 -7.41 -0.12
CA CYS A 40 19.61 -7.03 1.29
C CYS A 40 19.56 -8.30 2.15
N SER A 41 20.71 -8.67 2.72
CA SER A 41 20.86 -9.95 3.42
C SER A 41 20.38 -9.93 4.88
N GLN A 42 20.31 -8.76 5.52
CA GLN A 42 19.83 -8.53 6.89
C GLN A 42 19.27 -7.10 7.03
N ASP A 43 18.41 -6.87 8.02
CA ASP A 43 17.96 -5.54 8.48
C ASP A 43 17.15 -4.70 7.47
N LEU A 44 16.44 -5.35 6.55
CA LEU A 44 15.53 -4.72 5.59
C LEU A 44 14.53 -3.76 6.28
N GLU A 45 13.96 -4.20 7.40
CA GLU A 45 12.99 -3.41 8.17
C GLU A 45 13.62 -2.11 8.71
N ASP A 46 14.87 -2.14 9.15
CA ASP A 46 15.54 -0.96 9.68
C ASP A 46 15.89 0.05 8.58
N ALA A 47 16.23 -0.39 7.38
CA ALA A 47 16.38 0.49 6.23
C ALA A 47 15.05 1.17 5.84
N PHE A 48 13.94 0.43 5.90
CA PHE A 48 12.60 0.97 5.65
C PHE A 48 12.21 2.01 6.70
N ARG A 49 12.38 1.69 7.98
CA ARG A 49 12.14 2.60 9.11
C ARG A 49 13.02 3.85 9.02
N THR A 50 14.29 3.69 8.64
CA THR A 50 15.23 4.81 8.45
C THR A 50 14.73 5.76 7.37
N THR A 51 14.28 5.21 6.23
CA THR A 51 13.77 6.00 5.10
C THR A 51 12.53 6.79 5.50
N ILE A 52 11.58 6.15 6.20
CA ILE A 52 10.36 6.82 6.69
C ILE A 52 10.71 7.87 7.74
N SER A 53 11.59 7.56 8.69
CA SER A 53 12.04 8.50 9.73
C SER A 53 12.68 9.75 9.12
N TYR A 54 13.50 9.57 8.10
CA TYR A 54 14.17 10.69 7.44
C TYR A 54 13.17 11.57 6.68
N TRP A 55 12.17 10.98 6.04
CA TRP A 55 11.07 11.74 5.44
C TRP A 55 10.32 12.59 6.48
N TYR A 56 10.01 12.03 7.66
CA TYR A 56 9.40 12.81 8.75
C TYR A 56 10.30 13.95 9.22
N TRP A 57 11.60 13.71 9.35
CA TRP A 57 12.56 14.76 9.69
C TRP A 57 12.54 15.87 8.64
N LYS A 58 12.60 15.56 7.34
CA LYS A 58 12.48 16.55 6.25
C LYS A 58 11.19 17.35 6.34
N LYS A 59 10.04 16.67 6.49
CA LYS A 59 8.74 17.33 6.65
C LYS A 59 8.69 18.27 7.86
N SER A 60 9.26 17.87 8.99
CA SER A 60 9.30 18.72 10.19
C SER A 60 10.14 19.99 10.02
N ASN A 61 11.10 19.98 9.09
CA ASN A 61 11.94 21.13 8.75
C ASN A 61 11.40 21.93 7.54
N GLY A 62 10.23 21.55 6.99
CA GLY A 62 9.67 22.20 5.80
C GLY A 62 10.45 21.91 4.52
N GLU A 63 11.22 20.83 4.50
CA GLU A 63 12.04 20.41 3.36
C GLU A 63 11.38 19.27 2.57
N ASP A 64 11.70 19.21 1.28
CA ASP A 64 11.28 18.12 0.39
C ASP A 64 12.23 16.92 0.47
N PHE A 65 11.71 15.75 0.08
CA PHE A 65 12.47 14.50 0.02
C PHE A 65 12.71 14.11 -1.45
N ASP A 66 13.70 14.74 -2.07
CA ASP A 66 13.85 14.77 -3.53
C ASP A 66 14.27 13.45 -4.19
N ALA A 67 14.89 12.53 -3.44
CA ALA A 67 15.41 11.27 -4.00
C ALA A 67 15.12 10.04 -3.11
N PRO A 68 13.84 9.64 -2.94
CA PRO A 68 13.46 8.53 -2.05
C PRO A 68 14.08 7.19 -2.45
N ASN A 69 14.11 6.85 -3.76
CA ASN A 69 14.75 5.62 -4.25
C ASN A 69 16.24 5.56 -3.88
N ASN A 70 16.99 6.62 -4.19
CA ASN A 70 18.43 6.67 -3.92
C ASN A 70 18.73 6.59 -2.43
N PHE A 71 17.91 7.25 -1.61
CA PHE A 71 18.03 7.19 -0.16
C PHE A 71 17.79 5.77 0.36
N LEU A 72 16.71 5.11 -0.07
CA LEU A 72 16.42 3.74 0.34
C LEU A 72 17.53 2.78 -0.11
N ILE A 73 17.96 2.85 -1.37
CA ILE A 73 19.04 2.02 -1.90
C ILE A 73 20.31 2.21 -1.08
N LYS A 74 20.64 3.46 -0.70
CA LYS A 74 21.80 3.75 0.15
C LYS A 74 21.63 3.17 1.55
N ALA A 75 20.46 3.35 2.16
CA ALA A 75 20.16 2.80 3.49
C ALA A 75 20.29 1.27 3.51
N LEU A 76 19.82 0.58 2.47
CA LEU A 76 19.95 -0.87 2.31
C LEU A 76 21.42 -1.31 2.15
N LYS A 77 22.19 -0.62 1.30
CA LYS A 77 23.59 -0.96 1.03
C LYS A 77 24.52 -0.70 2.20
N GLU A 78 24.26 0.36 2.96
CA GLU A 78 25.08 0.78 4.10
C GLU A 78 24.57 0.27 5.46
N ASN A 79 23.52 -0.57 5.45
CA ASN A 79 22.86 -1.13 6.62
C ASN A 79 22.49 -0.07 7.68
N TRP A 80 21.78 0.97 7.24
CA TRP A 80 21.39 2.06 8.13
C TRP A 80 20.27 1.65 9.08
N HIS A 81 20.42 2.10 10.33
CA HIS A 81 19.44 1.89 11.39
C HIS A 81 18.77 3.22 11.74
N PRO A 82 17.47 3.20 12.09
CA PRO A 82 16.75 4.42 12.38
C PRO A 82 17.31 5.05 13.66
N TYR A 83 17.81 6.29 13.57
CA TYR A 83 18.23 7.04 14.76
C TYR A 83 17.05 7.29 15.72
N LYS A 84 15.85 7.45 15.17
CA LYS A 84 14.60 7.60 15.90
C LYS A 84 13.50 6.82 15.17
N TRP A 85 12.63 6.16 15.93
CA TRP A 85 11.43 5.52 15.40
C TRP A 85 10.27 5.75 16.37
N ASP A 86 9.07 5.95 15.83
CA ASP A 86 7.81 6.03 16.58
C ASP A 86 6.75 5.27 15.79
N ASP A 87 6.22 4.18 16.34
CA ASP A 87 5.24 3.32 15.66
C ASP A 87 4.00 4.09 15.22
N LYS A 88 3.65 5.18 15.91
CA LYS A 88 2.51 6.05 15.54
C LYS A 88 2.67 6.71 14.19
N TRP A 89 3.90 6.80 13.67
CA TRP A 89 4.15 7.30 12.31
C TRP A 89 3.48 6.46 11.22
N MET A 90 3.25 5.17 11.49
CA MET A 90 2.55 4.27 10.57
C MET A 90 1.02 4.47 10.58
N GLU A 91 0.47 5.18 11.56
CA GLU A 91 -0.95 5.52 11.63
C GLU A 91 -1.33 6.70 10.71
N ASN A 92 -0.35 7.28 10.03
CA ASN A 92 -0.56 8.38 9.09
C ASN A 92 -1.49 7.96 7.95
N GLN A 93 -2.56 8.73 7.73
CA GLN A 93 -3.57 8.44 6.72
C GLN A 93 -2.98 8.35 5.30
N MET A 94 -1.90 9.08 5.03
CA MET A 94 -1.19 9.01 3.75
C MET A 94 -0.59 7.62 3.50
N PHE A 95 -0.21 6.88 4.55
CA PHE A 95 0.47 5.59 4.45
C PHE A 95 -0.48 4.39 4.29
N LYS A 96 -1.80 4.62 4.27
CA LYS A 96 -2.75 3.56 3.99
C LYS A 96 -2.54 3.00 2.58
N SER A 97 -2.68 1.68 2.44
CA SER A 97 -2.75 1.05 1.13
C SER A 97 -3.97 1.53 0.34
N GLU A 98 -3.96 1.35 -0.97
CA GLU A 98 -5.09 1.73 -1.82
C GLU A 98 -6.38 1.00 -1.42
N GLY A 99 -6.27 -0.27 -1.02
CA GLY A 99 -7.38 -1.05 -0.47
C GLY A 99 -7.95 -0.46 0.80
N MET A 100 -7.09 -0.03 1.74
CA MET A 100 -7.52 0.59 2.99
C MET A 100 -8.14 1.97 2.79
N LYS A 101 -7.58 2.79 1.89
CA LYS A 101 -8.20 4.08 1.51
C LYS A 101 -9.60 3.86 0.96
N TRP A 102 -9.75 2.94 0.01
CA TRP A 102 -11.05 2.60 -0.55
C TRP A 102 -12.02 2.06 0.49
N TRP A 103 -11.55 1.20 1.40
CA TRP A 103 -12.35 0.63 2.49
C TRP A 103 -12.95 1.71 3.39
N ASP A 104 -12.19 2.74 3.71
CA ASP A 104 -12.65 3.86 4.53
C ASP A 104 -13.65 4.74 3.78
N GLU A 105 -13.37 5.07 2.52
CA GLU A 105 -14.28 5.84 1.68
C GLU A 105 -15.61 5.10 1.46
N ALA A 106 -15.56 3.79 1.22
CA ALA A 106 -16.76 2.96 1.06
C ALA A 106 -17.64 3.00 2.31
N ALA A 107 -17.07 3.11 3.52
CA ALA A 107 -17.87 3.28 4.74
C ALA A 107 -18.54 4.64 4.83
N VAL A 108 -17.94 5.69 4.27
CA VAL A 108 -18.55 7.02 4.18
C VAL A 108 -19.75 7.00 3.22
N HIS A 109 -19.60 6.36 2.05
CA HIS A 109 -20.62 6.37 1.00
C HIS A 109 -21.72 5.33 1.19
N TRP A 110 -21.39 4.11 1.62
CA TRP A 110 -22.36 3.03 1.76
C TRP A 110 -22.82 2.78 3.20
N GLY A 111 -22.10 3.33 4.18
CA GLY A 111 -22.23 2.98 5.59
C GLY A 111 -21.44 1.72 5.95
N LYS A 112 -20.91 1.69 7.18
CA LYS A 112 -20.04 0.59 7.67
C LYS A 112 -20.71 -0.78 7.59
N ASP A 113 -21.98 -0.87 8.01
CA ASP A 113 -22.69 -2.15 8.06
C ASP A 113 -22.87 -2.76 6.67
N LYS A 114 -23.29 -1.93 5.71
CA LYS A 114 -23.48 -2.38 4.32
C LYS A 114 -22.16 -2.75 3.67
N ARG A 115 -21.12 -1.93 3.82
CA ARG A 115 -19.76 -2.26 3.33
C ARG A 115 -19.28 -3.60 3.90
N ASN A 116 -19.36 -3.78 5.22
CA ASN A 116 -18.92 -5.01 5.88
C ASN A 116 -19.71 -6.24 5.44
N TYR A 117 -20.99 -6.07 5.09
CA TYR A 117 -21.81 -7.15 4.56
C TYR A 117 -21.44 -7.51 3.11
N LEU A 118 -21.20 -6.50 2.26
CA LEU A 118 -20.97 -6.67 0.83
C LEU A 118 -19.55 -7.08 0.48
N VAL A 119 -18.55 -6.58 1.18
CA VAL A 119 -17.14 -6.83 0.88
C VAL A 119 -16.67 -8.01 1.73
N VAL A 120 -16.24 -9.07 1.05
CA VAL A 120 -15.73 -10.29 1.69
C VAL A 120 -14.24 -10.17 1.93
N ASP A 121 -13.51 -9.62 0.97
CA ASP A 121 -12.06 -9.51 1.02
C ASP A 121 -11.55 -8.37 0.13
N ILE A 122 -10.35 -7.89 0.44
CA ILE A 122 -9.58 -6.96 -0.39
C ILE A 122 -8.21 -7.58 -0.63
N GLN A 123 -8.02 -8.07 -1.86
CA GLN A 123 -6.76 -8.69 -2.26
C GLN A 123 -5.81 -7.63 -2.80
N GLU A 124 -4.75 -7.36 -2.06
CA GLU A 124 -3.73 -6.38 -2.44
C GLU A 124 -2.48 -7.04 -3.00
N THR A 125 -1.76 -6.32 -3.87
CA THR A 125 -0.36 -6.67 -4.15
C THR A 125 0.45 -6.53 -2.88
N ILE A 126 1.59 -7.22 -2.82
CA ILE A 126 2.48 -7.20 -1.65
C ILE A 126 2.91 -5.78 -1.24
N ILE A 127 3.03 -4.84 -2.19
CA ILE A 127 3.40 -3.44 -1.92
C ILE A 127 2.15 -2.58 -1.57
N GLY A 128 0.93 -3.11 -1.74
CA GLY A 128 -0.32 -2.39 -1.48
C GLY A 128 -0.70 -1.35 -2.54
N THR A 129 -0.11 -1.43 -3.74
CA THR A 129 -0.29 -0.46 -4.85
C THR A 129 -1.39 -0.83 -5.85
N ARG A 130 -1.89 -2.07 -5.78
CA ARG A 130 -3.08 -2.50 -6.51
C ARG A 130 -3.91 -3.34 -5.57
N ALA A 131 -5.22 -3.19 -5.65
CA ALA A 131 -6.14 -4.03 -4.91
C ALA A 131 -7.31 -4.47 -5.78
N THR A 132 -7.82 -5.67 -5.51
CA THR A 132 -9.04 -6.22 -6.06
C THR A 132 -10.03 -6.43 -4.91
N ILE A 133 -11.21 -5.83 -5.03
CA ILE A 133 -12.29 -5.99 -4.06
C ILE A 133 -13.08 -7.24 -4.44
N ILE A 134 -13.32 -8.11 -3.46
CA ILE A 134 -14.14 -9.32 -3.61
C ILE A 134 -15.45 -9.08 -2.87
N PHE A 135 -16.55 -9.18 -3.61
CA PHE A 135 -17.89 -8.99 -3.07
C PHE A 135 -18.56 -10.32 -2.73
N ARG A 136 -19.48 -10.27 -1.78
CA ARG A 136 -20.31 -11.40 -1.32
C ARG A 136 -21.19 -11.98 -2.44
N SER A 137 -21.50 -11.19 -3.47
CA SER A 137 -22.17 -11.67 -4.69
C SER A 137 -21.33 -12.63 -5.54
N GLY A 138 -20.05 -12.84 -5.21
CA GLY A 138 -19.09 -13.61 -6.00
C GLY A 138 -18.43 -12.79 -7.12
N ARG A 139 -18.79 -11.51 -7.28
CA ARG A 139 -18.15 -10.58 -8.21
C ARG A 139 -16.87 -10.00 -7.60
N SER A 140 -15.92 -9.64 -8.45
CA SER A 140 -14.67 -9.00 -8.04
C SER A 140 -14.28 -7.88 -9.00
N ILE A 141 -13.69 -6.80 -8.49
CA ILE A 141 -13.29 -5.66 -9.31
C ILE A 141 -11.96 -5.06 -8.84
N ASP A 142 -11.09 -4.75 -9.80
CA ASP A 142 -9.82 -4.05 -9.56
C ASP A 142 -10.10 -2.57 -9.27
N LEU A 143 -9.46 -1.99 -8.24
CA LEU A 143 -9.64 -0.59 -7.85
C LEU A 143 -9.39 0.40 -9.00
N ARG A 144 -8.51 0.08 -9.95
CA ARG A 144 -8.26 0.92 -11.14
C ARG A 144 -9.46 1.00 -12.07
N LYS A 145 -10.35 0.02 -12.02
CA LYS A 145 -11.64 0.05 -12.75
C LYS A 145 -12.67 0.84 -11.96
N ILE A 146 -12.66 0.73 -10.62
CA ILE A 146 -13.57 1.46 -9.74
C ILE A 146 -13.41 2.98 -9.91
N SER A 147 -12.19 3.48 -10.16
CA SER A 147 -11.94 4.91 -10.34
C SER A 147 -12.70 5.56 -11.51
N ARG A 148 -13.42 4.77 -12.32
CA ARG A 148 -14.23 5.20 -13.45
C ARG A 148 -15.74 5.03 -13.21
N MET A 149 -16.13 4.59 -12.02
CA MET A 149 -17.52 4.33 -11.62
C MET A 149 -17.94 5.29 -10.51
N THR A 150 -19.23 5.60 -10.44
CA THR A 150 -19.78 6.24 -9.24
C THR A 150 -19.97 5.22 -8.12
N TRP A 151 -20.17 5.70 -6.89
CA TRP A 151 -20.41 4.84 -5.73
C TRP A 151 -21.74 4.08 -5.85
N GLU A 152 -22.74 4.64 -6.53
CA GLU A 152 -24.02 4.01 -6.81
C GLU A 152 -23.87 2.88 -7.84
N GLU A 153 -23.16 3.12 -8.95
CA GLU A 153 -22.88 2.09 -9.96
C GLU A 153 -22.08 0.92 -9.37
N LEU A 154 -21.11 1.24 -8.51
CA LEU A 154 -20.31 0.24 -7.82
C LEU A 154 -21.16 -0.55 -6.81
N LEU A 155 -22.11 0.11 -6.14
CA LEU A 155 -23.03 -0.55 -5.22
C LEU A 155 -23.94 -1.54 -5.95
N GLU A 156 -24.55 -1.13 -7.06
CA GLU A 156 -25.36 -2.02 -7.90
C GLU A 156 -24.55 -3.21 -8.42
N TYR A 157 -23.31 -2.94 -8.83
CA TYR A 157 -22.38 -3.99 -9.22
C TYR A 157 -22.12 -4.98 -8.08
N ALA A 158 -21.83 -4.48 -6.87
CA ALA A 158 -21.52 -5.29 -5.69
C ALA A 158 -22.72 -6.12 -5.21
N GLU A 159 -23.92 -5.52 -5.18
CA GLU A 159 -25.18 -6.16 -4.77
C GLU A 159 -25.66 -7.23 -5.77
N GLY A 160 -25.02 -7.34 -6.94
CA GLY A 160 -25.37 -8.35 -7.93
C GLY A 160 -26.52 -7.93 -8.86
N GLY A 161 -26.80 -6.63 -8.95
CA GLY A 161 -27.92 -6.05 -9.69
C GLY A 161 -28.19 -6.70 -11.04
N TYR A 162 -29.46 -7.03 -11.27
CA TYR A 162 -30.02 -7.66 -12.47
C TYR A 162 -29.65 -6.86 -13.74
N ARG A 163 -28.91 -7.47 -14.67
CA ARG A 163 -29.09 -7.07 -16.08
C ARG A 163 -30.47 -7.56 -16.51
N LYS A 164 -31.44 -6.66 -16.65
CA LYS A 164 -32.51 -6.88 -17.63
C LYS A 164 -31.80 -6.96 -18.98
N LEU A 165 -31.66 -8.18 -19.48
CA LEU A 165 -31.53 -8.42 -20.92
C LEU A 165 -32.88 -7.98 -21.50
N CYS A 166 -32.93 -6.77 -22.02
CA CYS A 166 -33.91 -6.35 -23.01
C CYS A 166 -33.21 -6.34 -24.36
#